data_AF-A0A1B3SM23-F1
#
_entry.id   AF-A0A1B3SM23-F1
#
_cell.length_a   1.000
_cell.length_b   1.000
_cell.length_c   1.000
_cell.angle_alpha   90.00
_cell.angle_beta   90.00
_cell.angle_gamma   90.00
#
_symmetry.space_group_name_H-M   'P 1'
#
loop_
_entity.id
_entity.type
_entity.pdbx_description
1 polymer ?
#
loop_
_entity_poly.entity_id
_entity_poly.type
_entity_poly.pdbx_seq_one_letter_code
_entity_poly.pdbx_strand_id
1 'polypeptide(L)'
;MKKLLSLLAATGLVATSGSVAVACNKKADDKGTATTKKDLSTITGDSLKLAPDANDEAAAKKAVISQIKAKLTVTVVETTDVAFSDFKAAESSDKPGSIVVTAAEKSTLVTGKATFALTFKAAEAAKPSIPDVNAQEVKIGETKSFDVTVENGDGSSVMTAAVKSGETFLEDIKVATDSSNKNKFTVSYKGKSKSDSATIVLTYKDVTKNVTVKVSEAEVAKTPVLSFSEAPSNPVDLSDKQPKTFTVKVENPVTSRKITVDLGTAEASLTLGEIGGTDAAQTFTLTAKAKIEQAVVITVKYEGATSNLTFNVSAATYQ
;
A
#
# COMPACT_ATOMS: atom_id res chain seq x y z
N MET A 1 -6.63 27.00 -0.36
CA MET A 1 -6.66 26.26 -1.64
C MET A 1 -6.99 27.21 -2.80
N LYS A 2 -6.01 28.00 -3.29
CA LYS A 2 -6.22 28.98 -4.37
C LYS A 2 -4.93 29.23 -5.16
N LYS A 3 -4.30 28.22 -5.79
CA LYS A 3 -3.15 28.45 -6.71
C LYS A 3 -2.95 27.33 -7.73
N LEU A 4 -3.88 27.12 -8.66
CA LEU A 4 -3.68 26.13 -9.74
C LEU A 4 -4.39 26.48 -11.07
N LEU A 5 -4.48 27.76 -11.42
CA LEU A 5 -5.17 28.22 -12.64
C LEU A 5 -4.34 29.21 -13.47
N SER A 6 -3.10 28.87 -13.83
CA SER A 6 -2.30 29.76 -14.71
C SER A 6 -1.42 29.07 -15.76
N LEU A 7 -1.65 27.81 -16.12
CA LEU A 7 -0.81 27.11 -17.10
C LEU A 7 -1.58 26.63 -18.34
N LEU A 8 -2.41 27.51 -18.92
CA LEU A 8 -3.01 27.25 -20.22
C LEU A 8 -3.12 28.54 -21.05
N ALA A 9 -1.96 29.12 -21.36
CA ALA A 9 -1.84 30.13 -22.41
C ALA A 9 -0.54 29.87 -23.19
N ALA A 10 -0.63 30.01 -24.51
CA ALA A 10 0.46 29.89 -25.51
C ALA A 10 0.64 28.52 -26.20
N THR A 11 -0.38 28.04 -26.90
CA THR A 11 -0.14 27.38 -28.20
C THR A 11 -0.45 28.40 -29.29
N GLY A 12 0.60 29.10 -29.72
CA GLY A 12 0.56 29.99 -30.87
C GLY A 12 0.29 29.19 -32.14
N LEU A 13 -0.87 29.44 -32.75
CA LEU A 13 -1.23 28.99 -34.08
C LEU A 13 -0.40 29.80 -35.10
N VAL A 14 0.80 29.33 -35.45
CA VAL A 14 1.55 29.90 -36.56
C VAL A 14 0.99 29.30 -37.86
N ALA A 15 0.01 29.99 -38.44
CA ALA A 15 -0.43 29.78 -39.81
C ALA A 15 0.59 30.44 -40.75
N THR A 16 1.64 29.71 -41.13
CA THR A 16 2.49 30.11 -42.26
C THR A 16 1.76 29.85 -43.57
N SER A 17 1.05 30.86 -44.06
CA SER A 17 0.57 30.95 -45.44
C SER A 17 1.76 31.18 -46.37
N GLY A 18 2.56 30.14 -46.61
CA GLY A 18 3.58 30.15 -47.64
C GLY A 18 2.91 29.99 -49.01
N SER A 19 2.61 31.11 -49.67
CA SER A 19 2.21 31.12 -51.08
C SER A 19 3.35 30.59 -51.93
N VAL A 20 3.31 29.30 -52.28
CA VAL A 20 4.25 28.73 -53.25
C VAL A 20 3.78 29.17 -54.63
N ALA A 21 4.45 30.16 -55.21
CA ALA A 21 4.29 30.47 -56.62
C ALA A 21 4.81 29.28 -57.43
N VAL A 22 3.89 28.52 -58.03
CA VAL A 22 4.21 27.48 -59.00
C VAL A 22 4.59 28.16 -60.30
N ALA A 23 5.89 28.37 -60.51
CA ALA A 23 6.42 28.75 -61.80
C ALA A 23 6.30 27.54 -62.74
N CYS A 24 5.36 27.61 -63.69
CA CYS A 24 5.29 26.72 -64.83
C CYS A 24 6.56 26.87 -65.67
N ASN A 25 7.61 26.13 -65.32
CA ASN A 25 8.73 25.92 -66.22
C ASN A 25 8.29 24.91 -67.28
N LYS A 26 7.59 25.42 -68.30
CA LYS A 26 7.33 24.72 -69.55
C LYS A 26 8.67 24.54 -70.27
N LYS A 27 9.42 23.49 -69.89
CA LYS A 27 10.48 22.96 -70.74
C LYS A 27 9.91 21.90 -71.65
N ALA A 28 10.11 22.15 -72.93
CA ALA A 28 9.88 21.25 -74.03
C ALA A 28 10.73 19.98 -73.89
N ASP A 29 10.19 18.91 -74.46
CA ASP A 29 10.87 17.68 -74.87
C ASP A 29 11.54 16.85 -73.77
N ASP A 30 10.72 16.17 -72.95
CA ASP A 30 11.14 14.91 -72.35
C ASP A 30 10.38 13.77 -73.03
N LYS A 31 11.04 13.14 -74.01
CA LYS A 31 10.59 11.90 -74.62
C LYS A 31 10.52 10.84 -73.52
N GLY A 32 9.31 10.57 -73.03
CA GLY A 32 8.92 9.38 -72.28
C GLY A 32 10.08 8.62 -71.63
N THR A 33 10.66 9.18 -70.57
CA THR A 33 11.48 8.40 -69.64
C THR A 33 10.53 7.37 -69.04
N ALA A 34 10.55 6.16 -69.61
CA ALA A 34 9.83 5.03 -69.07
C ALA A 34 10.23 4.92 -67.59
N THR A 35 9.31 5.28 -66.69
CA THR A 35 9.51 5.10 -65.26
C THR A 35 9.73 3.62 -65.04
N THR A 36 11.00 3.25 -64.87
CA THR A 36 11.40 1.86 -64.67
C THR A 36 10.75 1.40 -63.37
N LYS A 37 9.71 0.57 -63.48
CA LYS A 37 9.04 -0.03 -62.33
C LYS A 37 10.08 -0.67 -61.42
N LYS A 38 9.94 -0.51 -60.11
CA LYS A 38 10.83 -1.15 -59.13
C LYS A 38 10.33 -2.56 -58.85
N ASP A 39 11.21 -3.56 -58.99
CA ASP A 39 10.84 -4.94 -58.73
C ASP A 39 10.90 -5.24 -57.23
N LEU A 40 9.80 -5.73 -56.66
CA LEU A 40 9.72 -6.15 -55.26
C LEU A 40 10.71 -7.28 -54.94
N SER A 41 11.08 -8.10 -55.93
CA SER A 41 12.04 -9.19 -55.77
C SER A 41 13.46 -8.73 -55.42
N THR A 42 13.78 -7.44 -55.62
CA THR A 42 15.09 -6.89 -55.25
C THR A 42 15.23 -6.67 -53.74
N ILE A 43 14.14 -6.76 -52.97
CA ILE A 43 14.18 -6.73 -51.51
C ILE A 43 14.64 -8.11 -51.04
N THR A 44 15.83 -8.20 -50.46
CA THR A 44 16.46 -9.48 -50.09
C THR A 44 17.08 -9.44 -48.69
N GLY A 45 17.46 -10.61 -48.20
CA GLY A 45 18.18 -10.79 -46.93
C GLY A 45 17.39 -10.27 -45.73
N ASP A 46 18.08 -9.56 -44.82
CA ASP A 46 17.46 -9.01 -43.61
C ASP A 46 16.38 -7.96 -43.90
N SER A 47 16.34 -7.41 -45.12
CA SER A 47 15.27 -6.49 -45.51
C SER A 47 13.91 -7.16 -45.64
N LEU A 48 13.86 -8.50 -45.69
CA LEU A 48 12.62 -9.29 -45.68
C LEU A 48 12.17 -9.69 -44.27
N LYS A 49 12.96 -9.39 -43.23
CA LYS A 49 12.60 -9.68 -41.83
C LYS A 49 11.99 -8.42 -41.21
N LEU A 50 10.74 -8.52 -40.76
CA LEU A 50 10.00 -7.41 -40.17
C LEU A 50 9.57 -7.75 -38.75
N ALA A 51 9.56 -6.74 -37.88
CA ALA A 51 8.98 -6.82 -36.54
C ALA A 51 7.86 -5.78 -36.39
N PRO A 52 6.62 -6.10 -36.81
CA PRO A 52 5.49 -5.19 -36.66
C PRO A 52 5.15 -4.92 -35.19
N ASP A 53 4.53 -3.77 -34.89
CA ASP A 53 4.17 -3.35 -33.53
C ASP A 53 3.08 -4.24 -32.87
N ALA A 54 2.32 -4.96 -33.68
CA ALA A 54 1.30 -5.92 -33.25
C ALA A 54 1.33 -7.18 -34.13
N ASN A 55 0.87 -8.31 -33.59
CA ASN A 55 0.87 -9.60 -34.29
C ASN A 55 -0.39 -9.83 -35.14
N ASP A 56 -0.80 -8.82 -35.90
CA ASP A 56 -1.98 -8.85 -36.76
C ASP A 56 -1.66 -8.41 -38.20
N GLU A 57 -2.59 -8.70 -39.11
CA GLU A 57 -2.40 -8.44 -40.54
C GLU A 57 -2.25 -6.95 -40.86
N ALA A 58 -2.95 -6.07 -40.14
CA ALA A 58 -2.92 -4.63 -40.39
C ALA A 58 -1.55 -4.02 -40.05
N ALA A 59 -0.98 -4.41 -38.91
CA ALA A 59 0.37 -4.02 -38.51
C ALA A 59 1.42 -4.58 -39.48
N ALA A 60 1.27 -5.83 -39.93
CA ALA A 60 2.15 -6.45 -40.92
C ALA A 60 2.13 -5.71 -42.26
N LYS A 61 0.96 -5.38 -42.82
CA LYS A 61 0.82 -4.61 -44.06
C LYS A 61 1.50 -3.25 -43.97
N LYS A 62 1.27 -2.52 -42.87
CA LYS A 62 1.89 -1.21 -42.62
C LYS A 62 3.42 -1.31 -42.58
N ALA A 63 3.96 -2.35 -41.93
CA ALA A 63 5.40 -2.60 -41.89
C ALA A 63 5.96 -2.91 -43.30
N VAL A 64 5.27 -3.73 -44.10
CA VAL A 64 5.70 -4.03 -45.47
C VAL A 64 5.68 -2.80 -46.37
N ILE A 65 4.63 -1.98 -46.34
CA ILE A 65 4.56 -0.74 -47.13
C ILE A 65 5.70 0.21 -46.75
N SER A 66 5.97 0.35 -45.46
CA SER A 66 7.08 1.18 -44.95
C SER A 66 8.43 0.66 -45.45
N GLN A 67 8.61 -0.67 -45.46
CA GLN A 67 9.83 -1.30 -45.95
C GLN A 67 10.02 -1.14 -47.46
N ILE A 68 8.95 -1.30 -48.25
CA ILE A 68 8.95 -1.02 -49.70
C ILE A 68 9.38 0.42 -49.96
N LYS A 69 8.79 1.37 -49.23
CA LYS A 69 9.15 2.79 -49.33
C LYS A 69 10.60 3.04 -48.98
N ALA A 70 11.12 2.43 -47.92
CA ALA A 70 12.49 2.60 -47.49
C ALA A 70 13.51 2.00 -48.48
N LYS A 71 13.21 0.84 -49.07
CA LYS A 71 14.15 0.10 -49.91
C LYS A 71 14.11 0.47 -51.38
N LEU A 72 12.94 0.83 -51.89
CA LEU A 72 12.73 1.13 -53.30
C LEU A 72 12.49 2.63 -53.56
N THR A 73 12.37 3.44 -52.50
CA THR A 73 12.13 4.89 -52.57
C THR A 73 10.84 5.24 -53.32
N VAL A 74 9.83 4.36 -53.25
CA VAL A 74 8.49 4.54 -53.85
C VAL A 74 7.40 4.38 -52.81
N THR A 75 6.37 5.22 -52.86
CA THR A 75 5.20 5.07 -51.97
C THR A 75 4.13 4.30 -52.70
N VAL A 76 3.83 3.08 -52.22
CA VAL A 76 2.80 2.20 -52.81
C VAL A 76 1.50 2.29 -52.02
N VAL A 77 0.37 2.16 -52.71
CA VAL A 77 -0.97 2.09 -52.10
C VAL A 77 -1.53 0.66 -52.27
N GLU A 78 -2.09 0.10 -51.20
CA GLU A 78 -2.78 -1.21 -51.26
C GLU A 78 -3.93 -1.15 -52.27
N THR A 79 -4.18 -2.25 -52.98
CA THR A 79 -5.13 -2.41 -54.11
C THR A 79 -4.75 -1.69 -55.41
N THR A 80 -4.13 -0.51 -55.34
CA THR A 80 -3.70 0.25 -56.53
C THR A 80 -2.35 -0.23 -57.06
N ASP A 81 -1.36 -0.35 -56.17
CA ASP A 81 0.02 -0.68 -56.52
C ASP A 81 0.43 -2.08 -56.09
N VAL A 82 -0.11 -2.55 -54.97
CA VAL A 82 0.23 -3.84 -54.36
C VAL A 82 -1.00 -4.53 -53.79
N ALA A 83 -0.99 -5.84 -53.77
CA ALA A 83 -1.96 -6.69 -53.07
C ALA A 83 -1.22 -7.61 -52.09
N PHE A 84 -1.86 -7.88 -50.95
CA PHE A 84 -1.32 -8.76 -49.91
C PHE A 84 -2.05 -10.10 -49.88
N SER A 85 -1.32 -11.18 -49.61
CA SER A 85 -1.87 -12.52 -49.45
C SER A 85 -1.08 -13.34 -48.42
N ASP A 86 -1.60 -14.52 -48.09
CA ASP A 86 -0.91 -15.56 -47.31
C ASP A 86 -0.36 -15.08 -45.96
N PHE A 87 -1.11 -14.18 -45.31
CA PHE A 87 -0.76 -13.73 -43.97
C PHE A 87 -0.82 -14.90 -42.99
N LYS A 88 0.27 -15.09 -42.25
CA LYS A 88 0.40 -16.00 -41.12
C LYS A 88 1.02 -15.22 -39.97
N ALA A 89 0.29 -15.09 -38.86
CA ALA A 89 0.83 -14.49 -37.64
C ALA A 89 2.03 -15.31 -37.14
N ALA A 90 2.99 -14.63 -36.48
CA ALA A 90 4.09 -15.34 -35.84
C ALA A 90 3.62 -15.99 -34.54
N GLU A 91 4.10 -17.18 -34.20
CA GLU A 91 3.74 -17.83 -32.92
C GLU A 91 4.69 -17.42 -31.79
N SER A 92 5.96 -17.19 -32.11
CA SER A 92 7.01 -16.81 -31.16
C SER A 92 8.21 -16.21 -31.90
N SER A 93 9.26 -15.82 -31.17
CA SER A 93 10.55 -15.41 -31.77
C SER A 93 11.18 -16.50 -32.65
N ASP A 94 10.96 -17.77 -32.30
CA ASP A 94 11.56 -18.93 -32.97
C ASP A 94 10.65 -19.51 -34.06
N LYS A 95 9.43 -18.99 -34.18
CA LYS A 95 8.42 -19.41 -35.16
C LYS A 95 7.86 -18.18 -35.88
N PRO A 96 8.61 -17.64 -36.86
CA PRO A 96 8.20 -16.43 -37.57
C PRO A 96 6.95 -16.67 -38.41
N GLY A 97 6.13 -15.63 -38.49
CA GLY A 97 5.01 -15.55 -39.42
C GLY A 97 5.46 -15.18 -40.82
N SER A 98 4.50 -14.97 -41.73
CA SER A 98 4.78 -14.54 -43.10
C SER A 98 3.69 -13.66 -43.66
N ILE A 99 4.04 -12.81 -44.63
CA ILE A 99 3.07 -12.12 -45.49
C ILE A 99 3.65 -11.99 -46.90
N VAL A 100 2.84 -12.24 -47.91
CA VAL A 100 3.21 -12.09 -49.32
C VAL A 100 2.68 -10.76 -49.83
N VAL A 101 3.52 -10.02 -50.56
CA VAL A 101 3.12 -8.83 -51.30
C VAL A 101 3.41 -9.04 -52.79
N THR A 102 2.41 -8.74 -53.61
CA THR A 102 2.46 -8.87 -55.07
C THR A 102 2.12 -7.52 -55.70
N ALA A 103 2.88 -7.09 -56.70
CA ALA A 103 2.54 -5.88 -57.44
C ALA A 103 1.20 -6.05 -58.17
N ALA A 104 0.34 -5.04 -58.11
CA ALA A 104 -0.91 -5.02 -58.87
C ALA A 104 -0.62 -4.96 -60.37
N GLU A 105 -1.42 -5.64 -61.20
CA GLU A 105 -1.21 -5.73 -62.66
C GLU A 105 -1.11 -4.35 -63.33
N LYS A 106 -1.88 -3.38 -62.82
CA LYS A 106 -1.94 -2.01 -63.34
C LYS A 106 -0.95 -1.04 -62.67
N SER A 107 -0.15 -1.49 -61.70
CA SER A 107 0.80 -0.60 -61.02
C SER A 107 1.83 -0.06 -62.00
N THR A 108 2.06 1.25 -61.96
CA THR A 108 3.13 1.94 -62.70
C THR A 108 4.39 2.11 -61.85
N LEU A 109 4.33 1.77 -60.55
CA LEU A 109 5.40 2.00 -59.59
C LEU A 109 6.24 0.76 -59.34
N VAL A 110 5.60 -0.40 -59.22
CA VAL A 110 6.27 -1.66 -58.82
C VAL A 110 5.90 -2.84 -59.72
N THR A 111 6.71 -3.89 -59.66
CA THR A 111 6.50 -5.19 -60.33
C THR A 111 6.94 -6.34 -59.42
N GLY A 112 6.63 -7.58 -59.78
CA GLY A 112 7.10 -8.77 -59.08
C GLY A 112 6.37 -9.08 -57.77
N LYS A 113 7.01 -9.90 -56.93
CA LYS A 113 6.49 -10.35 -55.64
C LYS A 113 7.60 -10.52 -54.61
N ALA A 114 7.27 -10.38 -53.34
CA ALA A 114 8.16 -10.64 -52.21
C ALA A 114 7.41 -11.30 -51.05
N THR A 115 8.11 -12.12 -50.28
CA THR A 115 7.59 -12.75 -49.07
C THR A 115 8.39 -12.25 -47.88
N PHE A 116 7.72 -11.61 -46.93
CA PHE A 116 8.31 -11.09 -45.71
C PHE A 116 8.13 -12.09 -44.57
N ALA A 117 9.17 -12.30 -43.79
CA ALA A 117 9.13 -13.04 -42.53
C ALA A 117 8.78 -12.06 -41.40
N LEU A 118 7.80 -12.44 -40.58
CA LEU A 118 7.32 -11.63 -39.47
C LEU A 118 7.86 -12.20 -38.16
N THR A 119 8.71 -11.46 -37.47
CA THR A 119 9.14 -11.80 -36.11
C THR A 119 8.25 -11.04 -35.13
N PHE A 120 7.47 -11.75 -34.33
CA PHE A 120 6.74 -11.11 -33.24
C PHE A 120 7.66 -10.99 -32.03
N LYS A 121 7.97 -9.76 -31.64
CA LYS A 121 8.44 -9.52 -30.28
C LYS A 121 7.21 -9.62 -29.39
N ALA A 122 7.02 -10.76 -28.75
CA ALA A 122 6.00 -10.91 -27.71
C ALA A 122 6.10 -9.70 -26.78
N ALA A 123 4.97 -9.01 -26.56
CA ALA A 123 4.91 -7.95 -25.58
C ALA A 123 5.53 -8.51 -24.29
N GLU A 124 6.64 -7.93 -23.83
CA GLU A 124 7.31 -8.40 -22.62
C GLU A 124 6.24 -8.43 -21.53
N ALA A 125 5.95 -9.62 -21.00
CA ALA A 125 4.99 -9.76 -19.92
C ALA A 125 5.36 -8.73 -18.85
N ALA A 126 4.38 -7.91 -18.46
CA ALA A 126 4.64 -6.82 -17.52
C ALA A 126 5.38 -7.40 -16.31
N LYS A 127 6.55 -6.84 -16.01
CA LYS A 127 7.38 -7.33 -14.91
C LYS A 127 6.59 -7.14 -13.61
N PRO A 128 6.74 -8.06 -12.63
CA PRO A 128 6.10 -7.87 -11.34
C PRO A 128 6.55 -6.55 -10.71
N SER A 129 5.65 -5.88 -10.00
CA SER A 129 5.95 -4.69 -9.22
C SER A 129 5.33 -4.79 -7.83
N ILE A 130 6.07 -4.32 -6.82
CA ILE A 130 5.57 -4.17 -5.46
C ILE A 130 5.19 -2.70 -5.28
N PRO A 131 3.91 -2.36 -5.07
CA PRO A 131 3.47 -0.98 -4.90
C PRO A 131 4.06 -0.35 -3.63
N ASP A 132 3.93 0.97 -3.52
CA ASP A 132 4.31 1.69 -2.29
C ASP A 132 3.44 1.23 -1.11
N VAL A 133 4.10 0.89 -0.02
CA VAL A 133 3.45 0.60 1.26
C VAL A 133 3.66 1.81 2.16
N ASN A 134 2.58 2.33 2.73
CA ASN A 134 2.65 3.46 3.66
C ASN A 134 3.57 3.15 4.84
N ALA A 135 4.23 4.18 5.37
CA ALA A 135 5.03 4.06 6.58
C ALA A 135 4.20 3.46 7.73
N GLN A 136 4.82 2.59 8.51
CA GLN A 136 4.16 1.88 9.60
C GLN A 136 4.70 2.35 10.96
N GLU A 137 3.93 2.15 12.03
CA GLU A 137 4.36 2.43 13.40
C GLU A 137 3.95 1.28 14.33
N VAL A 138 4.86 0.86 15.21
CA VAL A 138 4.64 -0.22 16.18
C VAL A 138 5.30 0.12 17.52
N LYS A 139 4.70 -0.28 18.65
CA LYS A 139 5.33 -0.17 19.96
C LYS A 139 6.26 -1.36 20.23
N ILE A 140 7.27 -1.20 21.09
CA ILE A 140 8.08 -2.32 21.58
C ILE A 140 7.16 -3.39 22.20
N GLY A 141 7.33 -4.66 21.80
CA GLY A 141 6.53 -5.80 22.23
C GLY A 141 5.23 -6.02 21.46
N GLU A 142 4.73 -5.00 20.76
CA GLU A 142 3.50 -5.08 19.95
C GLU A 142 3.77 -5.80 18.61
N THR A 143 2.81 -6.62 18.17
CA THR A 143 2.82 -7.23 16.83
C THR A 143 1.82 -6.52 15.94
N LYS A 144 2.24 -6.16 14.73
CA LYS A 144 1.37 -5.58 13.68
C LYS A 144 1.55 -6.31 12.37
N SER A 145 0.63 -6.04 11.44
CA SER A 145 0.69 -6.56 10.09
C SER A 145 0.18 -5.57 9.05
N PHE A 146 0.63 -5.71 7.82
CA PHE A 146 0.08 -5.02 6.65
C PHE A 146 -0.01 -5.96 5.45
N ASP A 147 -0.92 -5.65 4.54
CA ASP A 147 -1.11 -6.39 3.31
C ASP A 147 -0.31 -5.79 2.16
N VAL A 148 0.17 -6.64 1.26
CA VAL A 148 0.89 -6.28 0.03
C VAL A 148 0.34 -7.10 -1.13
N THR A 149 -0.03 -6.45 -2.22
CA THR A 149 -0.45 -7.11 -3.46
C THR A 149 0.59 -6.84 -4.54
N VAL A 150 1.19 -7.88 -5.10
CA VAL A 150 2.15 -7.77 -6.21
C VAL A 150 1.37 -7.60 -7.52
N GLU A 151 1.62 -6.49 -8.21
CA GLU A 151 1.09 -6.25 -9.55
C GLU A 151 1.86 -7.10 -10.55
N ASN A 152 1.15 -7.69 -11.52
CA ASN A 152 1.72 -8.61 -12.51
C ASN A 152 2.49 -9.80 -11.88
N GLY A 153 2.12 -10.20 -10.67
CA GLY A 153 2.66 -11.41 -10.03
C GLY A 153 2.22 -12.69 -10.76
N ASP A 154 3.04 -13.74 -10.67
CA ASP A 154 2.82 -14.99 -11.39
C ASP A 154 1.92 -16.01 -10.65
N GLY A 155 1.41 -15.65 -9.46
CA GLY A 155 0.56 -16.49 -8.63
C GLY A 155 1.21 -17.75 -8.06
N SER A 156 2.53 -17.94 -8.23
CA SER A 156 3.25 -19.13 -7.79
C SER A 156 4.52 -18.84 -7.00
N SER A 157 5.13 -17.67 -7.23
CA SER A 157 6.28 -17.18 -6.47
C SER A 157 5.85 -16.73 -5.07
N VAL A 158 6.74 -16.97 -4.11
CA VAL A 158 6.53 -16.63 -2.70
C VAL A 158 7.26 -15.32 -2.38
N MET A 159 6.59 -14.41 -1.67
CA MET A 159 7.23 -13.22 -1.11
C MET A 159 8.01 -13.56 0.15
N THR A 160 9.21 -13.00 0.30
CA THR A 160 9.97 -13.02 1.55
C THR A 160 10.06 -11.61 2.14
N ALA A 161 10.08 -11.52 3.46
CA ALA A 161 10.31 -10.27 4.18
C ALA A 161 11.43 -10.48 5.21
N ALA A 162 12.36 -9.55 5.28
CA ALA A 162 13.46 -9.59 6.24
C ALA A 162 13.76 -8.18 6.77
N VAL A 163 14.30 -8.10 7.99
CA VAL A 163 14.88 -6.86 8.49
C VAL A 163 16.11 -6.53 7.65
N LYS A 164 16.28 -5.25 7.30
CA LYS A 164 17.48 -4.82 6.56
C LYS A 164 18.75 -5.21 7.33
N SER A 165 19.74 -5.73 6.59
CA SER A 165 21.00 -6.21 7.18
C SER A 165 21.64 -5.16 8.09
N GLY A 166 21.97 -5.56 9.32
CA GLY A 166 22.56 -4.70 10.35
C GLY A 166 21.56 -4.02 11.29
N GLU A 167 20.25 -4.07 11.00
CA GLU A 167 19.23 -3.56 11.90
C GLU A 167 18.69 -4.65 12.84
N THR A 168 18.34 -4.28 14.08
CA THR A 168 17.80 -5.19 15.10
C THR A 168 16.56 -4.65 15.81
N PHE A 169 15.86 -3.69 15.19
CA PHE A 169 14.73 -2.97 15.79
C PHE A 169 13.40 -3.73 15.73
N LEU A 170 13.34 -4.77 14.89
CA LEU A 170 12.16 -5.61 14.66
C LEU A 170 12.52 -7.09 14.87
N GLU A 171 11.54 -7.89 15.22
CA GLU A 171 11.65 -9.35 15.34
C GLU A 171 10.39 -10.05 14.82
N ASP A 172 10.42 -11.38 14.80
CA ASP A 172 9.28 -12.24 14.41
C ASP A 172 8.64 -11.90 13.05
N ILE A 173 9.45 -11.50 12.06
CA ILE A 173 8.95 -11.23 10.71
C ILE A 173 8.44 -12.50 10.06
N LYS A 174 7.17 -12.49 9.65
CA LYS A 174 6.51 -13.61 8.95
C LYS A 174 5.70 -13.10 7.78
N VAL A 175 5.68 -13.88 6.70
CA VAL A 175 4.86 -13.62 5.51
C VAL A 175 3.86 -14.76 5.35
N ALA A 176 2.58 -14.42 5.23
CA ALA A 176 1.52 -15.36 4.88
C ALA A 176 0.99 -15.03 3.47
N THR A 177 0.76 -16.04 2.64
CA THR A 177 0.13 -15.87 1.32
C THR A 177 -1.38 -16.02 1.46
N ASP A 178 -2.15 -15.12 0.85
CA ASP A 178 -3.61 -15.20 0.82
C ASP A 178 -4.06 -16.44 0.01
N SER A 179 -5.06 -17.16 0.52
CA SER A 179 -5.55 -18.39 -0.10
C SER A 179 -6.31 -18.13 -1.40
N SER A 180 -6.97 -16.98 -1.50
CA SER A 180 -7.85 -16.58 -2.59
C SER A 180 -7.12 -15.77 -3.66
N ASN A 181 -6.05 -15.05 -3.28
CA ASN A 181 -5.19 -14.32 -4.19
C ASN A 181 -3.71 -14.63 -3.91
N LYS A 182 -3.11 -15.48 -4.75
CA LYS A 182 -1.69 -15.89 -4.61
C LYS A 182 -0.67 -14.77 -4.81
N ASN A 183 -1.09 -13.60 -5.29
CA ASN A 183 -0.26 -12.41 -5.38
C ASN A 183 -0.46 -11.44 -4.20
N LYS A 184 -1.32 -11.79 -3.23
CA LYS A 184 -1.55 -11.00 -2.02
C LYS A 184 -0.89 -11.69 -0.82
N PHE A 185 -0.17 -10.90 -0.04
CA PHE A 185 0.61 -11.35 1.11
C PHE A 185 0.30 -10.49 2.33
N THR A 186 0.28 -11.09 3.51
CA THR A 186 0.22 -10.38 4.79
C THR A 186 1.57 -10.52 5.47
N VAL A 187 2.23 -9.38 5.71
CA VAL A 187 3.50 -9.30 6.42
C VAL A 187 3.22 -8.93 7.86
N SER A 188 3.66 -9.75 8.80
CA SER A 188 3.57 -9.51 10.24
C SER A 188 4.95 -9.35 10.86
N TYR A 189 5.06 -8.49 11.88
CA TYR A 189 6.31 -8.15 12.54
C TYR A 189 6.04 -7.64 13.96
N LYS A 190 7.04 -7.74 14.83
CA LYS A 190 6.98 -7.29 16.22
C LYS A 190 8.06 -6.25 16.51
N GLY A 191 7.70 -5.19 17.24
CA GLY A 191 8.66 -4.17 17.67
C GLY A 191 9.60 -4.72 18.74
N LYS A 192 10.91 -4.55 18.56
CA LYS A 192 11.94 -5.07 19.50
C LYS A 192 12.62 -3.96 20.30
N SER A 193 13.07 -2.91 19.64
CA SER A 193 13.75 -1.78 20.29
C SER A 193 13.45 -0.47 19.57
N LYS A 194 13.47 0.64 20.31
CA LYS A 194 13.13 1.97 19.79
C LYS A 194 13.96 2.35 18.56
N SER A 195 13.30 2.88 17.54
CA SER A 195 13.93 3.41 16.33
C SER A 195 12.95 4.33 15.59
N ASP A 196 13.45 5.45 15.08
CA ASP A 196 12.64 6.33 14.23
C ASP A 196 12.46 5.79 12.81
N SER A 197 13.29 4.82 12.39
CA SER A 197 13.26 4.26 11.04
C SER A 197 13.92 2.87 10.99
N ALA A 198 13.15 1.82 11.26
CA ALA A 198 13.48 0.45 10.92
C ALA A 198 13.01 0.11 9.50
N THR A 199 13.67 -0.83 8.83
CA THR A 199 13.39 -1.18 7.44
C THR A 199 13.08 -2.67 7.29
N ILE A 200 11.91 -2.98 6.72
CA ILE A 200 11.56 -4.31 6.22
C ILE A 200 11.83 -4.34 4.71
N VAL A 201 12.66 -5.28 4.25
CA VAL A 201 12.94 -5.52 2.84
C VAL A 201 12.03 -6.64 2.35
N LEU A 202 11.07 -6.29 1.50
CA LEU A 202 10.22 -7.22 0.77
C LEU A 202 10.93 -7.65 -0.50
N THR A 203 10.94 -8.94 -0.78
CA THR A 203 11.49 -9.50 -2.02
C THR A 203 10.48 -10.42 -2.67
N TYR A 204 10.26 -10.23 -3.97
CA TYR A 204 9.43 -11.09 -4.81
C TYR A 204 10.15 -11.28 -6.15
N LYS A 205 10.70 -12.48 -6.39
CA LYS A 205 11.69 -12.73 -7.46
C LYS A 205 12.84 -11.72 -7.37
N ASP A 206 13.13 -11.02 -8.47
CA ASP A 206 14.19 -10.04 -8.60
C ASP A 206 13.77 -8.62 -8.15
N VAL A 207 12.54 -8.47 -7.65
CA VAL A 207 11.98 -7.17 -7.25
C VAL A 207 12.07 -7.01 -5.75
N THR A 208 12.67 -5.90 -5.31
CA THR A 208 12.81 -5.56 -3.89
C THR A 208 12.10 -4.26 -3.55
N LYS A 209 11.50 -4.18 -2.36
CA LYS A 209 10.88 -2.96 -1.83
C LYS A 209 11.22 -2.78 -0.35
N ASN A 210 11.60 -1.56 0.02
CA ASN A 210 11.83 -1.20 1.42
C ASN A 210 10.56 -0.59 2.00
N VAL A 211 10.16 -1.05 3.18
CA VAL A 211 9.06 -0.51 3.98
C VAL A 211 9.63 0.04 5.27
N THR A 212 9.40 1.33 5.55
CA THR A 212 9.86 1.99 6.77
C THR A 212 8.85 1.78 7.90
N VAL A 213 9.36 1.42 9.06
CA VAL A 213 8.60 1.18 10.30
C VAL A 213 9.22 2.00 11.42
N LYS A 214 8.42 2.85 12.05
CA LYS A 214 8.80 3.53 13.29
C LYS A 214 8.52 2.61 14.48
N VAL A 215 9.50 2.43 15.36
CA VAL A 215 9.36 1.65 16.59
C VAL A 215 9.40 2.59 17.78
N SER A 216 8.26 2.79 18.43
CA SER A 216 8.14 3.63 19.62
C SER A 216 8.25 2.82 20.90
N GLU A 217 8.56 3.48 22.02
CA GLU A 217 8.56 2.83 23.33
C GLU A 217 7.18 2.25 23.63
N ALA A 218 7.17 1.08 24.28
CA ALA A 218 5.96 0.62 24.94
C ALA A 218 5.54 1.71 25.93
N GLU A 219 4.25 2.02 25.97
CA GLU A 219 3.73 2.94 26.97
C GLU A 219 3.98 2.29 28.32
N VAL A 220 4.93 2.86 29.08
CA VAL A 220 5.28 2.33 30.40
C VAL A 220 3.98 2.32 31.21
N ALA A 221 3.58 1.15 31.68
CA ALA A 221 2.39 1.01 32.51
C ALA A 221 2.53 1.99 33.68
N LYS A 222 1.73 3.05 33.68
CA LYS A 222 1.79 4.07 34.71
C LYS A 222 1.28 3.45 36.00
N THR A 223 2.01 3.63 37.09
CA THR A 223 1.62 3.10 38.40
C THR A 223 0.30 3.74 38.84
N PRO A 224 -0.68 2.94 39.29
CA PRO A 224 -1.91 3.48 39.84
C PRO A 224 -1.67 4.42 41.02
N VAL A 225 -2.42 5.52 41.09
CA VAL A 225 -2.38 6.46 42.21
C VAL A 225 -3.78 6.61 42.79
N LEU A 226 -3.89 6.47 44.11
CA LEU A 226 -5.15 6.58 44.83
C LEU A 226 -5.34 7.97 45.42
N SER A 227 -6.56 8.47 45.37
CA SER A 227 -7.00 9.67 46.08
C SER A 227 -8.49 9.56 46.40
N PHE A 228 -8.96 10.28 47.42
CA PHE A 228 -10.40 10.45 47.61
C PHE A 228 -10.90 11.57 46.69
N SER A 229 -12.08 11.39 46.08
CA SER A 229 -12.73 12.46 45.31
C SER A 229 -13.05 13.66 46.20
N GLU A 230 -13.44 13.40 47.45
CA GLU A 230 -13.60 14.38 48.52
C GLU A 230 -12.92 13.84 49.77
N ALA A 231 -12.03 14.63 50.38
CA ALA A 231 -11.31 14.20 51.57
C ALA A 231 -12.30 13.93 52.72
N PRO A 232 -12.36 12.71 53.28
CA PRO A 232 -13.25 12.43 54.39
C PRO A 232 -12.84 13.24 55.62
N SER A 233 -13.81 13.56 56.49
CA SER A 233 -13.48 14.09 57.81
C SER A 233 -12.61 13.08 58.58
N ASN A 234 -11.78 13.55 59.51
CA ASN A 234 -10.89 12.67 60.25
C ASN A 234 -10.95 12.97 61.77
N PRO A 235 -11.73 12.19 62.56
CA PRO A 235 -12.43 10.97 62.16
C PRO A 235 -13.72 11.22 61.35
N VAL A 236 -14.14 10.21 60.59
CA VAL A 236 -15.49 10.14 60.02
C VAL A 236 -16.45 9.67 61.11
N ASP A 237 -17.41 10.52 61.45
CA ASP A 237 -18.45 10.17 62.40
C ASP A 237 -19.50 9.25 61.76
N LEU A 238 -19.77 8.09 62.34
CA LEU A 238 -20.79 7.12 61.92
C LEU A 238 -21.86 6.91 63.00
N SER A 239 -22.01 7.85 63.94
CA SER A 239 -22.93 7.70 65.09
C SER A 239 -24.41 7.68 64.70
N ASP A 240 -24.80 8.22 63.54
CA ASP A 240 -26.17 8.22 63.02
C ASP A 240 -26.62 6.86 62.43
N LYS A 241 -25.71 5.89 62.34
CA LYS A 241 -25.89 4.57 61.72
C LYS A 241 -26.34 4.62 60.25
N GLN A 242 -26.24 5.77 59.60
CA GLN A 242 -26.52 5.88 58.18
C GLN A 242 -25.29 5.43 57.38
N PRO A 243 -25.47 4.69 56.27
CA PRO A 243 -24.36 4.39 55.38
C PRO A 243 -23.72 5.67 54.85
N LYS A 244 -22.40 5.79 54.99
CA LYS A 244 -21.62 6.87 54.36
C LYS A 244 -20.87 6.33 53.16
N THR A 245 -21.06 6.97 52.01
CA THR A 245 -20.42 6.60 50.74
C THR A 245 -19.10 7.35 50.59
N PHE A 246 -18.06 6.63 50.17
CA PHE A 246 -16.76 7.17 49.83
C PHE A 246 -16.46 6.90 48.36
N THR A 247 -15.89 7.88 47.67
CA THR A 247 -15.45 7.73 46.28
C THR A 247 -13.93 7.85 46.22
N VAL A 248 -13.28 6.83 45.66
CA VAL A 248 -11.84 6.74 45.48
C VAL A 248 -11.54 6.89 44.00
N LYS A 249 -10.79 7.93 43.64
CA LYS A 249 -10.25 8.14 42.30
C LYS A 249 -8.97 7.31 42.15
N VAL A 250 -8.89 6.56 41.06
CA VAL A 250 -7.72 5.77 40.67
C VAL A 250 -7.16 6.36 39.38
N GLU A 251 -6.04 7.08 39.48
CA GLU A 251 -5.33 7.54 38.29
C GLU A 251 -4.48 6.40 37.73
N ASN A 252 -4.46 6.25 36.40
CA ASN A 252 -3.82 5.12 35.70
C ASN A 252 -4.34 3.75 36.17
N PRO A 253 -5.66 3.51 36.13
CA PRO A 253 -6.22 2.25 36.63
C PRO A 253 -5.79 1.07 35.76
N VAL A 254 -5.64 -0.09 36.40
CA VAL A 254 -5.54 -1.36 35.68
C VAL A 254 -6.96 -1.85 35.41
N THR A 255 -7.26 -2.13 34.15
CA THR A 255 -8.62 -2.48 33.72
C THR A 255 -9.19 -3.64 34.53
N SER A 256 -10.45 -3.50 34.96
CA SER A 256 -11.19 -4.52 35.73
C SER A 256 -10.62 -4.83 37.14
N ARG A 257 -9.71 -4.01 37.69
CA ARG A 257 -9.29 -4.16 39.08
C ARG A 257 -10.12 -3.31 40.03
N LYS A 258 -10.48 -3.89 41.18
CA LYS A 258 -11.23 -3.22 42.25
C LYS A 258 -10.34 -2.81 43.42
N ILE A 259 -10.72 -1.74 44.12
CA ILE A 259 -10.13 -1.39 45.42
C ILE A 259 -10.45 -2.50 46.43
N THR A 260 -9.61 -2.63 47.45
CA THR A 260 -9.87 -3.46 48.63
C THR A 260 -9.92 -2.56 49.85
N VAL A 261 -10.94 -2.70 50.69
CA VAL A 261 -11.10 -1.92 51.92
C VAL A 261 -10.84 -2.84 53.11
N ASP A 262 -9.84 -2.50 53.90
CA ASP A 262 -9.40 -3.21 55.09
C ASP A 262 -9.92 -2.47 56.32
N LEU A 263 -10.80 -3.13 57.08
CA LEU A 263 -11.44 -2.56 58.27
C LEU A 263 -10.57 -2.71 59.53
N GLY A 264 -9.42 -3.38 59.45
CA GLY A 264 -8.53 -3.61 60.59
C GLY A 264 -9.24 -4.28 61.77
N THR A 265 -9.11 -3.71 62.96
CA THR A 265 -9.75 -4.24 64.18
C THR A 265 -11.25 -3.92 64.30
N ALA A 266 -11.83 -3.15 63.37
CA ALA A 266 -13.23 -2.71 63.42
C ALA A 266 -14.23 -3.65 62.74
N GLU A 267 -13.83 -4.83 62.25
CA GLU A 267 -14.74 -5.74 61.54
C GLU A 267 -16.00 -6.11 62.34
N ALA A 268 -15.88 -6.21 63.68
CA ALA A 268 -17.03 -6.48 64.54
C ALA A 268 -18.00 -5.29 64.66
N SER A 269 -17.52 -4.06 64.43
CA SER A 269 -18.25 -2.81 64.65
C SER A 269 -18.68 -2.11 63.36
N LEU A 270 -18.24 -2.58 62.19
CA LEU A 270 -18.49 -1.93 60.89
C LEU A 270 -19.09 -2.86 59.81
N THR A 271 -20.02 -2.25 59.09
CA THR A 271 -20.48 -2.42 57.70
C THR A 271 -19.46 -2.16 56.61
N LEU A 272 -19.02 -3.12 55.78
CA LEU A 272 -18.54 -2.76 54.43
C LEU A 272 -19.62 -3.12 53.42
N GLY A 273 -20.10 -2.12 52.66
CA GLY A 273 -21.01 -2.35 51.54
C GLY A 273 -20.29 -2.84 50.28
N GLU A 274 -21.05 -3.00 49.19
CA GLU A 274 -20.49 -3.41 47.90
C GLU A 274 -19.51 -2.36 47.35
N ILE A 275 -18.40 -2.83 46.77
CA ILE A 275 -17.44 -1.99 46.07
C ILE A 275 -17.89 -1.81 44.62
N GLY A 276 -18.38 -0.63 44.30
CA GLY A 276 -18.96 -0.27 43.00
C GLY A 276 -18.10 0.70 42.18
N GLY A 277 -18.70 1.25 41.13
CA GLY A 277 -18.10 2.29 40.30
C GLY A 277 -17.27 1.79 39.11
N THR A 278 -16.58 2.72 38.47
CA THR A 278 -15.76 2.53 37.26
C THR A 278 -14.29 2.28 37.61
N ASP A 279 -13.47 1.85 36.66
CA ASP A 279 -12.02 1.64 36.89
C ASP A 279 -11.32 2.91 37.41
N ALA A 280 -11.70 4.10 36.92
CA ALA A 280 -11.11 5.38 37.30
C ALA A 280 -11.70 5.99 38.58
N ALA A 281 -12.88 5.54 39.02
CA ALA A 281 -13.58 6.07 40.19
C ALA A 281 -14.45 4.98 40.82
N GLN A 282 -14.04 4.49 41.98
CA GLN A 282 -14.68 3.39 42.69
C GLN A 282 -15.34 3.88 43.97
N THR A 283 -16.46 3.25 44.34
CA THR A 283 -17.23 3.64 45.52
C THR A 283 -17.36 2.49 46.50
N PHE A 284 -17.45 2.81 47.79
CA PHE A 284 -17.83 1.86 48.84
C PHE A 284 -18.61 2.60 49.93
N THR A 285 -19.37 1.85 50.73
CA THR A 285 -20.09 2.41 51.88
C THR A 285 -19.61 1.81 53.19
N LEU A 286 -19.59 2.62 54.25
CA LEU A 286 -19.40 2.15 55.62
C LEU A 286 -20.62 2.47 56.47
N THR A 287 -20.97 1.55 57.37
CA THR A 287 -22.08 1.72 58.34
C THR A 287 -21.65 1.23 59.71
N ALA A 288 -21.90 1.97 60.79
CA ALA A 288 -21.62 1.48 62.13
C ALA A 288 -22.68 0.44 62.58
N LYS A 289 -22.22 -0.71 63.07
CA LYS A 289 -23.04 -1.75 63.71
C LYS A 289 -23.11 -1.58 65.24
N ALA A 290 -22.02 -1.09 65.82
CA ALA A 290 -21.84 -0.96 67.27
C ALA A 290 -21.09 0.33 67.60
N LYS A 291 -20.99 0.64 68.90
CA LYS A 291 -20.20 1.76 69.40
C LYS A 291 -18.72 1.53 69.11
N ILE A 292 -18.04 2.59 68.66
CA ILE A 292 -16.60 2.57 68.40
C ILE A 292 -15.97 3.49 69.45
N GLU A 293 -15.43 2.88 70.52
CA GLU A 293 -14.88 3.62 71.66
C GLU A 293 -13.57 4.34 71.36
N GLN A 294 -12.78 3.79 70.44
CA GLN A 294 -11.53 4.37 69.95
C GLN A 294 -11.60 4.47 68.44
N ALA A 295 -11.16 5.59 67.87
CA ALA A 295 -11.19 5.78 66.43
C ALA A 295 -10.37 4.66 65.73
N VAL A 296 -10.94 4.05 64.69
CA VAL A 296 -10.28 2.95 63.97
C VAL A 296 -9.80 3.42 62.61
N VAL A 297 -8.59 3.00 62.24
CA VAL A 297 -7.99 3.30 60.94
C VAL A 297 -8.56 2.36 59.88
N ILE A 298 -9.15 2.92 58.82
CA ILE A 298 -9.55 2.18 57.62
C ILE A 298 -8.47 2.35 56.57
N THR A 299 -8.11 1.26 55.89
CA THR A 299 -7.10 1.29 54.81
C THR A 299 -7.73 0.88 53.47
N VAL A 300 -7.61 1.73 52.45
CA VAL A 300 -8.01 1.41 51.08
C VAL A 300 -6.77 1.08 50.24
N LYS A 301 -6.77 -0.11 49.63
CA LYS A 301 -5.68 -0.65 48.82
C LYS A 301 -6.14 -0.80 47.38
N TYR A 302 -5.18 -0.75 46.44
CA TYR A 302 -5.41 -1.07 45.03
C TYR A 302 -4.16 -1.74 44.46
N GLU A 303 -4.34 -2.85 43.77
CA GLU A 303 -3.21 -3.68 43.32
C GLU A 303 -2.34 -2.92 42.30
N GLY A 304 -1.06 -2.75 42.64
CA GLY A 304 -0.09 -2.01 41.86
C GLY A 304 0.02 -0.53 42.23
N ALA A 305 -0.83 0.01 43.11
CA ALA A 305 -0.70 1.40 43.54
C ALA A 305 0.55 1.65 44.39
N THR A 306 1.13 2.85 44.31
CA THR A 306 2.33 3.22 45.09
C THR A 306 2.07 3.34 46.59
N SER A 307 0.83 3.63 46.98
CA SER A 307 0.44 3.92 48.36
C SER A 307 -1.02 3.59 48.61
N ASN A 308 -1.33 3.22 49.85
CA ASN A 308 -2.70 3.03 50.33
C ASN A 308 -3.28 4.36 50.82
N LEU A 309 -4.61 4.48 50.82
CA LEU A 309 -5.29 5.57 51.52
C LEU A 309 -5.67 5.13 52.92
N THR A 310 -5.59 6.03 53.89
CA THR A 310 -6.01 5.76 55.27
C THR A 310 -6.82 6.91 55.84
N PHE A 311 -7.84 6.61 56.64
CA PHE A 311 -8.61 7.60 57.40
C PHE A 311 -9.18 6.96 58.67
N ASN A 312 -9.50 7.77 59.68
CA ASN A 312 -10.10 7.25 60.91
C ASN A 312 -11.63 7.32 60.86
N VAL A 313 -12.30 6.39 61.54
CA VAL A 313 -13.76 6.38 61.77
C VAL A 313 -14.05 6.32 63.27
N SER A 314 -15.12 6.97 63.71
CA SER A 314 -15.61 6.96 65.10
C SER A 314 -17.14 6.84 65.14
N ALA A 315 -17.68 6.31 66.24
CA ALA A 315 -19.12 6.21 66.50
C ALA A 315 -19.38 6.22 68.01
N ALA A 316 -19.28 7.40 68.64
CA ALA A 316 -19.12 7.53 70.09
C ALA A 316 -20.44 7.60 70.89
N THR A 317 -21.58 7.93 70.25
CA THR A 317 -22.83 8.18 70.97
C THR A 317 -23.94 7.20 70.60
N TYR A 318 -24.42 6.47 71.62
CA TYR A 318 -25.73 5.82 71.63
C TYR A 318 -26.46 6.45 72.83
N GLN A 319 -27.45 7.29 72.56
CA GLN A 319 -28.49 7.57 73.54
C GLN A 319 -29.65 6.61 73.29
#